data_AF-A0A4P9YDK1-F1
#
_entry.id   AF-A0A4P9YDK1-F1
#
_cell.length_a   1.000
_cell.length_b   1.000
_cell.length_c   1.000
_cell.angle_alpha   90.00
_cell.angle_beta   90.00
_cell.angle_gamma   90.00
#
_symmetry.space_group_name_H-M   'P 1'
#
loop_
_entity.id
_entity.type
_entity.pdbx_description
1 polymer ?
#
loop_
_entity_poly.entity_id
_entity_poly.type
_entity_poly.pdbx_seq_one_letter_code
_entity_poly.pdbx_strand_id
1 'polypeptide(L)'
;MLEPSNVKLAKALLSEGFNYRQSMEISKAFHRLFTSKLENIESNYATRAKIYENLSEIDNLDSMMKKSIQDTKDEWQKHTEKLRDEFSVAQQVRQQRIAQLTVDSRFTLALEKVNLKERYVNQLSAVQDLYTRIDTMASNSTCEVDRVRSGMLLTIPTALGVCAGFMVTILRIADL
;
A
#
# COMPACT_ATOMS: atom_id res chain seq x y z
N MET A 1 50.13 67.05 -40.83
CA MET A 1 51.41 66.49 -41.31
C MET A 1 51.09 65.38 -42.31
N LEU A 2 51.81 65.29 -43.44
CA LEU A 2 51.63 64.21 -44.43
C LEU A 2 52.30 62.93 -43.92
N GLU A 3 51.60 61.79 -44.01
CA GLU A 3 52.20 60.51 -43.63
C GLU A 3 53.44 60.17 -44.48
N PRO A 4 54.49 59.57 -43.89
CA PRO A 4 55.72 59.23 -44.62
C PRO A 4 55.50 58.30 -45.82
N SER A 5 54.49 57.42 -45.75
CA SER A 5 54.06 56.52 -46.82
C SER A 5 53.56 57.28 -48.04
N ASN A 6 52.77 58.34 -47.81
CA ASN A 6 52.22 59.20 -48.84
C ASN A 6 53.31 59.98 -49.60
N VAL A 7 54.37 60.36 -48.89
CA VAL A 7 55.49 61.09 -49.49
C VAL A 7 56.34 60.18 -50.38
N LYS A 8 56.52 58.90 -50.02
CA LYS A 8 57.30 57.94 -50.83
C LYS A 8 56.62 57.61 -52.16
N LEU A 9 55.32 57.30 -52.13
CA LEU A 9 54.57 56.98 -53.36
C LEU A 9 54.44 58.21 -54.26
N ALA A 10 54.21 59.39 -53.70
CA ALA A 10 54.20 60.63 -54.49
C ALA A 10 55.55 60.93 -55.15
N LYS A 11 56.67 60.67 -54.46
CA LYS A 11 58.02 60.80 -55.05
C LYS A 11 58.28 59.81 -56.17
N ALA A 12 57.79 58.58 -56.05
CA ALA A 12 57.90 57.58 -57.11
C ALA A 12 57.06 57.97 -58.35
N LEU A 13 55.86 58.52 -58.14
CA LEU A 13 55.01 59.00 -59.25
C LEU A 13 55.62 60.21 -59.95
N LEU A 14 56.29 61.11 -59.20
CA LEU A 14 57.05 62.22 -59.78
C LEU A 14 58.18 61.74 -60.71
N SER A 15 58.91 60.68 -60.34
CA SER A 15 59.96 60.10 -61.19
C SER A 15 59.43 59.40 -62.44
N GLU A 16 58.16 59.00 -62.44
CA GLU A 16 57.45 58.42 -63.59
C GLU A 16 56.80 59.49 -64.51
N GLY A 17 57.05 60.77 -64.23
CA GLY A 17 56.61 61.88 -65.09
C GLY A 17 55.25 62.52 -64.72
N PHE A 18 54.63 62.12 -63.60
CA PHE A 18 53.45 62.80 -63.08
C PHE A 18 53.84 64.13 -62.43
N ASN A 19 52.96 65.14 -62.50
CA ASN A 19 53.20 66.39 -61.77
C ASN A 19 52.96 66.20 -60.25
N TYR A 20 53.49 67.12 -59.45
CA TYR A 20 53.44 67.06 -57.98
C TYR A 20 52.02 66.96 -57.44
N ARG A 21 51.08 67.70 -58.01
CA ARG A 21 49.68 67.73 -57.55
C ARG A 21 48.98 66.39 -57.79
N GLN A 22 49.11 65.84 -58.99
CA GLN A 22 48.54 64.54 -59.36
C GLN A 22 49.16 63.40 -58.54
N SER A 23 50.48 63.38 -58.43
CA SER A 23 51.21 62.39 -57.63
C SER A 23 50.73 62.38 -56.19
N MET A 24 50.47 63.57 -55.62
CA MET A 24 50.05 63.69 -54.25
C MET A 24 48.59 63.30 -54.02
N GLU A 25 47.70 63.61 -54.96
CA GLU A 25 46.30 63.18 -54.89
C GLU A 25 46.14 61.67 -55.05
N ILE A 26 46.85 61.06 -56.00
CA ILE A 26 46.85 59.60 -56.21
C ILE A 26 47.32 58.90 -54.95
N SER A 27 48.44 59.35 -54.37
CA SER A 27 48.95 58.73 -53.15
C SER A 27 48.00 58.86 -51.97
N LYS A 28 47.36 60.02 -51.78
CA LYS A 28 46.35 60.21 -50.72
C LYS A 28 45.13 59.31 -50.95
N ALA A 29 44.66 59.19 -52.19
CA ALA A 29 43.55 58.32 -52.54
C ALA A 29 43.89 56.85 -52.27
N PHE A 30 45.11 56.43 -52.63
CA PHE A 30 45.60 55.08 -52.37
C PHE A 30 45.68 54.79 -50.87
N HIS A 31 46.27 55.69 -50.09
CA HIS A 31 46.35 55.55 -48.64
C HIS A 31 44.96 55.47 -47.99
N ARG A 32 44.00 56.34 -48.38
CA ARG A 32 42.62 56.26 -47.87
C ARG A 32 41.96 54.92 -48.16
N LEU A 33 42.09 54.42 -49.40
CA LEU A 33 41.54 53.12 -49.80
C LEU A 33 42.18 51.98 -49.01
N PHE A 34 43.50 52.01 -48.83
CA PHE A 34 44.24 50.96 -48.15
C PHE A 34 43.92 50.93 -46.66
N THR A 35 43.92 52.08 -46.00
CA THR A 35 43.56 52.22 -44.58
C THR A 35 42.12 51.76 -44.35
N SER A 36 41.17 52.21 -45.16
CA SER A 36 39.77 51.77 -45.05
C SER A 36 39.61 50.26 -45.22
N LYS A 37 40.37 49.64 -46.13
CA LYS A 37 40.32 48.19 -46.33
C LYS A 37 40.97 47.43 -45.18
N LEU A 38 42.07 47.94 -44.61
CA LEU A 38 42.71 47.35 -43.44
C LEU A 38 41.82 47.43 -42.20
N GLU A 39 41.18 48.58 -41.95
CA GLU A 39 40.22 48.75 -40.84
C GLU A 39 39.05 47.75 -40.95
N ASN A 40 38.54 47.52 -42.17
CA ASN A 40 37.48 46.54 -42.40
C ASN A 40 37.96 45.10 -42.15
N ILE A 41 39.18 44.77 -42.59
CA ILE A 41 39.79 43.46 -42.34
C ILE A 41 39.98 43.24 -40.84
N GLU A 42 40.53 44.22 -40.13
CA GLU A 42 40.74 44.18 -38.68
C GLU A 42 39.41 44.00 -37.93
N SER A 43 38.38 44.76 -38.30
CA SER A 43 37.02 44.63 -37.74
C SER A 43 36.43 43.22 -37.95
N ASN A 44 36.63 42.64 -39.13
CA ASN A 44 36.18 41.27 -39.41
C ASN A 44 36.92 40.22 -38.57
N TYR A 45 38.24 40.38 -38.38
CA TYR A 45 39.02 39.48 -37.52
C TYR A 45 38.61 39.60 -36.05
N ALA A 46 38.39 40.82 -35.55
CA ALA A 46 37.88 41.05 -34.20
C ALA A 46 36.49 40.39 -34.00
N THR A 47 35.61 40.52 -35.00
CA THR A 47 34.29 39.85 -34.98
C THR A 47 34.43 38.33 -34.96
N ARG A 48 35.31 37.76 -35.79
CA ARG A 48 35.57 36.31 -35.78
C ARG A 48 36.14 35.81 -34.46
N ALA A 49 37.06 36.55 -33.84
CA ALA A 49 37.61 36.20 -32.54
C ALA A 49 36.51 36.12 -31.46
N LYS A 50 35.60 37.11 -31.43
CA LYS A 50 34.43 37.09 -30.54
C LYS A 50 33.49 35.91 -30.80
N ILE A 51 33.27 35.54 -32.06
CA ILE A 51 32.45 34.37 -32.40
C ILE A 51 33.08 33.09 -31.82
N TYR A 52 34.41 32.92 -31.95
CA TYR A 52 35.08 31.74 -31.39
C TYR A 52 35.05 31.70 -29.86
N GLU A 53 35.18 32.85 -29.20
CA GLU A 53 35.02 32.97 -27.75
C GLU A 53 33.62 32.54 -27.31
N ASN A 54 32.58 33.05 -27.98
CA ASN A 54 31.19 32.68 -27.70
C ASN A 54 30.92 31.19 -27.95
N LEU A 55 31.50 30.60 -29.01
CA LEU A 55 31.37 29.16 -29.27
C LEU A 55 32.02 28.33 -28.16
N SER A 56 33.19 28.74 -27.66
CA SER A 56 33.83 28.07 -26.53
C SER A 56 32.99 28.15 -25.25
N GLU A 57 32.29 29.27 -25.03
CA GLU A 57 31.38 29.42 -23.90
C GLU A 57 30.16 28.50 -24.02
N ILE A 58 29.59 28.38 -25.23
CA ILE A 58 28.49 27.44 -25.51
C ILE A 58 28.92 25.99 -25.27
N ASP A 59 30.10 25.59 -25.72
CA ASP A 59 30.62 24.23 -25.51
C ASP A 59 30.81 23.92 -24.01
N ASN A 60 31.26 24.90 -23.23
CA ASN A 60 31.35 24.77 -21.77
C ASN A 60 29.97 24.64 -21.13
N LEU A 61 28.99 25.44 -21.55
CA LEU A 61 27.62 25.36 -21.04
C LEU A 61 26.95 24.02 -21.39
N ASP A 62 27.16 23.49 -22.60
CA ASP A 62 26.67 22.17 -23.00
C ASP A 62 27.29 21.05 -22.15
N SER A 63 28.60 21.13 -21.88
CA SER A 63 29.29 20.20 -20.98
C SER A 63 28.73 20.24 -19.56
N MET A 64 28.52 21.44 -19.01
CA MET A 64 27.90 21.61 -17.69
C MET A 64 26.47 21.07 -17.65
N MET A 65 25.67 21.33 -18.69
CA MET A 65 24.30 20.85 -18.78
C MET A 65 24.25 19.32 -18.85
N LYS A 66 25.09 18.69 -19.67
CA LYS A 66 25.21 17.23 -19.74
C LYS A 66 25.57 16.62 -18.40
N LYS A 67 26.53 17.23 -17.68
CA LYS A 67 26.91 16.79 -16.35
C LYS A 67 25.74 16.91 -15.37
N SER A 68 25.07 18.06 -15.35
CA SER A 68 23.91 18.28 -14.46
C SER A 68 22.77 17.29 -14.71
N ILE A 69 22.51 16.95 -15.99
CA ILE A 69 21.50 15.94 -16.35
C ILE A 69 21.91 14.57 -15.83
N GLN A 70 23.18 14.20 -15.96
CA GLN A 70 23.70 12.92 -15.49
C GLN A 70 23.64 12.83 -13.96
N ASP A 71 24.08 13.86 -13.24
CA ASP A 71 24.03 13.93 -11.78
C ASP A 71 22.58 13.79 -11.28
N THR A 72 21.64 14.49 -11.91
CA THR A 72 20.20 14.40 -11.60
C THR A 72 19.67 12.98 -11.83
N LYS A 73 20.00 12.37 -12.96
CA LYS A 73 19.58 11.00 -13.30
C LYS A 73 20.07 10.00 -12.26
N ASP A 74 21.32 10.11 -11.83
CA ASP A 74 21.92 9.19 -10.85
C ASP A 74 21.28 9.36 -9.46
N GLU A 75 20.92 10.59 -9.08
CA GLU A 75 20.19 10.88 -7.84
C GLU A 75 18.78 10.27 -7.86
N TRP A 76 18.03 10.47 -8.96
CA TRP A 76 16.70 9.86 -9.14
C TRP A 76 16.75 8.34 -9.10
N GLN A 77 17.78 7.74 -9.70
CA GLN A 77 17.96 6.29 -9.67
C GLN A 77 18.15 5.77 -8.25
N LYS A 78 19.05 6.39 -7.46
CA LYS A 78 19.26 6.05 -6.05
C LYS A 78 18.00 6.20 -5.22
N HIS A 79 17.26 7.29 -5.40
CA HIS A 79 15.99 7.51 -4.71
C HIS A 79 14.95 6.44 -5.04
N THR A 80 14.86 6.04 -6.32
CA THR A 80 13.92 5.02 -6.78
C THR A 80 14.28 3.63 -6.24
N GLU A 81 15.57 3.29 -6.20
CA GLU A 81 16.06 2.04 -5.60
C GLU A 81 15.71 1.98 -4.11
N LYS A 82 15.97 3.06 -3.36
CA LYS A 82 15.62 3.14 -1.94
C LYS A 82 14.11 2.97 -1.70
N LEU A 83 13.28 3.67 -2.48
CA LEU A 83 11.81 3.55 -2.41
C LEU A 83 11.32 2.13 -2.70
N ARG A 84 11.96 1.44 -3.66
CA ARG A 84 11.64 0.04 -3.98
C ARG A 84 11.92 -0.87 -2.80
N ASP A 85 13.06 -0.69 -2.14
CA ASP A 85 13.44 -1.50 -0.97
C ASP A 85 12.50 -1.26 0.21
N GLU A 86 12.17 0.00 0.50
CA GLU A 86 11.20 0.37 1.55
C GLU A 86 9.82 -0.22 1.27
N PHE A 87 9.36 -0.18 0.01
CA PHE A 87 8.10 -0.79 -0.40
C PHE A 87 8.12 -2.32 -0.22
N SER A 88 9.21 -2.97 -0.59
CA SER A 88 9.38 -4.42 -0.40
C SER A 88 9.29 -4.83 1.06
N VAL A 89 9.98 -4.10 1.95
CA VAL A 89 9.92 -4.32 3.40
C VAL A 89 8.50 -4.10 3.93
N ALA A 90 7.84 -3.01 3.53
CA ALA A 90 6.47 -2.73 3.95
C ALA A 90 5.49 -3.82 3.50
N GLN A 91 5.66 -4.34 2.28
CA GLN A 91 4.86 -5.44 1.75
C GLN A 91 5.08 -6.74 2.55
N GLN A 92 6.33 -7.06 2.89
CA GLN A 92 6.65 -8.23 3.72
C GLN A 92 6.03 -8.13 5.12
N VAL A 93 6.17 -6.98 5.79
CA VAL A 93 5.56 -6.72 7.10
C VAL A 93 4.03 -6.85 7.02
N ARG A 94 3.42 -6.33 5.97
CA ARG A 94 1.97 -6.45 5.75
C ARG A 94 1.55 -7.92 5.60
N GLN A 95 2.29 -8.71 4.83
CA GLN A 95 2.01 -10.14 4.66
C GLN A 95 2.14 -10.91 5.98
N GLN A 96 3.19 -10.64 6.76
CA GLN A 96 3.36 -11.25 8.09
C GLN A 96 2.20 -10.92 9.02
N ARG A 97 1.75 -9.66 9.01
CA ARG A 97 0.62 -9.23 9.84
C ARG A 97 -0.69 -9.90 9.43
N ILE A 98 -0.94 -10.06 8.12
CA ILE A 98 -2.11 -10.81 7.61
C ILE A 98 -2.05 -12.26 8.06
N ALA A 99 -0.88 -12.90 8.00
CA ALA A 99 -0.70 -14.27 8.44
C ALA A 99 -0.98 -14.43 9.94
N GLN A 100 -0.47 -13.52 10.78
CA GLN A 100 -0.75 -13.50 12.22
C GLN A 100 -2.25 -13.36 12.51
N LEU A 101 -2.92 -12.36 11.92
CA LEU A 101 -4.35 -12.17 12.11
C LEU A 101 -5.18 -13.39 11.66
N THR A 102 -4.73 -14.09 10.61
CA THR A 102 -5.38 -15.31 10.14
C THR A 102 -5.23 -16.45 11.16
N VAL A 103 -4.04 -16.59 11.75
CA VAL A 103 -3.78 -17.60 12.80
C VAL A 103 -4.62 -17.29 14.05
N ASP A 104 -4.63 -16.04 14.51
CA ASP A 104 -5.39 -15.59 15.68
C ASP A 104 -6.90 -15.80 15.50
N SER A 105 -7.42 -15.49 14.31
CA SER A 105 -8.82 -15.71 13.95
C SER A 105 -9.18 -17.20 13.98
N ARG A 106 -8.32 -18.07 13.42
CA ARG A 106 -8.53 -19.52 13.44
C ARG A 106 -8.50 -20.09 14.87
N PHE A 107 -7.58 -19.59 15.70
CA PHE A 107 -7.47 -20.00 17.09
C PHE A 107 -8.70 -19.59 17.90
N THR A 108 -9.14 -18.34 17.77
CA THR A 108 -10.36 -17.83 18.40
C THR A 108 -11.58 -18.67 18.01
N LEU A 109 -11.74 -18.96 16.73
CA LEU A 109 -12.85 -19.80 16.24
C LEU A 109 -12.78 -21.24 16.79
N ALA A 110 -11.59 -21.80 16.92
CA ALA A 110 -11.39 -23.12 17.51
C ALA A 110 -11.80 -23.13 19.00
N LEU A 111 -11.42 -22.11 19.77
CA LEU A 111 -11.82 -21.95 21.17
C LEU A 111 -13.34 -21.82 21.31
N GLU A 112 -13.98 -20.99 20.49
CA GLU A 112 -15.44 -20.86 20.50
C GLU A 112 -16.14 -22.19 20.21
N LYS A 113 -15.62 -22.96 19.24
CA LYS A 113 -16.15 -24.29 18.91
C LYS A 113 -16.05 -25.27 20.08
N VAL A 114 -14.93 -25.25 20.80
CA VAL A 114 -14.74 -26.08 22.01
C VAL A 114 -15.72 -25.66 23.11
N ASN A 115 -15.81 -24.36 23.39
CA ASN A 115 -16.72 -23.81 24.40
C ASN A 115 -18.20 -24.10 24.10
N LEU A 116 -18.59 -24.06 22.82
CA LEU A 116 -19.95 -24.43 22.39
C LEU A 116 -20.20 -25.93 22.57
N LYS A 117 -19.23 -26.78 22.21
CA LYS A 117 -19.34 -28.23 22.40
C LYS A 117 -19.49 -28.59 23.87
N GLU A 118 -18.70 -27.96 24.74
CA GLU A 118 -18.79 -28.15 26.19
C GLU A 118 -20.16 -27.72 26.72
N ARG A 119 -20.66 -26.54 26.32
CA ARG A 119 -22.02 -26.09 26.67
C ARG A 119 -23.09 -27.07 26.21
N TYR A 120 -22.98 -27.57 24.98
CA TYR A 120 -23.92 -28.56 24.44
C TYR A 120 -23.91 -29.87 25.23
N VAL A 121 -22.72 -30.38 25.57
CA VAL A 121 -22.58 -31.59 26.40
C VAL A 121 -23.18 -31.38 27.80
N ASN A 122 -22.93 -30.23 28.42
CA ASN A 122 -23.49 -29.88 29.73
C ASN A 122 -25.02 -29.74 29.69
N GLN A 123 -25.58 -29.20 28.60
CA GLN A 123 -27.03 -29.16 28.42
C GLN A 123 -27.60 -30.56 28.21
N LEU A 124 -26.93 -31.41 27.43
CA LEU A 124 -27.38 -32.78 27.17
C LEU A 124 -27.39 -33.60 28.46
N SER A 125 -26.34 -33.49 29.30
CA SER A 125 -26.30 -34.18 30.59
C SER A 125 -27.40 -33.70 31.54
N ALA A 126 -27.69 -32.39 31.57
CA ALA A 126 -28.79 -31.84 32.35
C ALA A 126 -30.17 -32.37 31.87
N VAL A 127 -30.38 -32.47 30.55
CA VAL A 127 -31.61 -33.06 29.99
C VAL A 127 -31.73 -34.54 30.33
N GLN A 128 -30.62 -35.28 30.29
CA GLN A 128 -30.61 -36.69 30.61
C GLN A 128 -30.91 -36.94 32.10
N ASP A 129 -30.38 -36.11 33.00
CA ASP A 129 -30.71 -36.14 34.44
C ASP A 129 -32.19 -35.83 34.71
N LEU A 130 -32.77 -34.87 33.98
CA LEU A 130 -34.21 -34.61 34.05
C LEU A 130 -35.02 -35.81 33.57
N TYR A 131 -34.59 -36.47 32.48
CA TYR A 131 -35.25 -37.64 31.94
C TYR A 131 -35.25 -38.81 32.93
N THR A 132 -34.09 -39.15 33.52
CA THR A 132 -33.98 -40.23 34.52
C THR A 132 -34.82 -39.93 35.76
N ARG A 133 -34.89 -38.67 36.19
CA ARG A 133 -35.71 -38.26 37.33
C ARG A 133 -37.20 -38.39 37.04
N ILE A 134 -37.66 -38.02 35.85
CA ILE A 134 -39.05 -38.21 35.42
C ILE A 134 -39.39 -39.70 35.36
N ASP A 135 -38.53 -40.53 34.80
CA ASP A 135 -38.74 -41.99 34.71
C ASP A 135 -38.81 -42.64 36.09
N THR A 136 -37.96 -42.19 37.02
CA THR A 136 -38.02 -42.62 38.43
C THR A 136 -39.33 -42.19 39.10
N MET A 137 -39.81 -40.97 38.84
CA MET A 137 -41.10 -40.51 39.36
C MET A 137 -42.27 -41.32 38.77
N ALA A 138 -42.25 -41.59 37.46
CA ALA A 138 -43.27 -42.38 36.79
C ALA A 138 -43.33 -43.84 37.30
N SER A 139 -42.17 -44.48 37.48
CA SER A 139 -42.07 -45.83 38.06
C SER A 139 -42.53 -45.87 39.52
N ASN A 140 -42.18 -44.88 40.33
CA ASN A 140 -42.70 -44.76 41.70
C ASN A 140 -44.22 -44.59 41.72
N SER A 141 -44.78 -43.70 40.89
CA SER A 141 -46.22 -43.50 40.83
C SER A 141 -46.97 -44.74 40.33
N THR A 142 -46.44 -45.47 39.35
CA THR A 142 -47.06 -46.74 38.89
C THR A 142 -47.03 -47.80 39.99
N CYS A 143 -45.93 -47.92 40.72
CA CYS A 143 -45.83 -48.80 41.89
C CYS A 143 -46.84 -48.43 42.99
N GLU A 144 -47.02 -47.14 43.27
CA GLU A 144 -48.04 -46.67 44.23
C GLU A 144 -49.46 -47.01 43.77
N VAL A 145 -49.78 -46.79 42.49
CA VAL A 145 -51.09 -47.16 41.93
C VAL A 145 -51.33 -48.66 42.02
N ASP A 146 -50.34 -49.50 41.70
CA ASP A 146 -50.46 -50.96 41.79
C ASP A 146 -50.62 -51.44 43.24
N ARG A 147 -49.93 -50.79 44.18
CA ARG A 147 -50.08 -51.06 45.62
C ARG A 147 -51.48 -50.68 46.11
N VAL A 148 -52.00 -49.51 45.72
CA VAL A 148 -53.37 -49.10 46.05
C VAL A 148 -54.39 -50.06 45.44
N ARG A 149 -54.23 -50.41 44.16
CA ARG A 149 -55.11 -51.38 43.47
C ARG A 149 -55.12 -52.73 44.16
N SER A 150 -53.95 -53.25 44.54
CA SER A 150 -53.82 -54.51 45.27
C SER A 150 -54.46 -54.44 46.65
N GLY A 151 -54.27 -53.34 47.38
CA GLY A 151 -54.93 -53.10 48.66
C GLY A 151 -56.46 -53.05 48.54
N MET A 152 -56.99 -52.40 47.51
CA MET A 152 -58.44 -52.37 47.23
C MET A 152 -58.97 -53.78 46.90
N LEU A 153 -58.24 -54.55 46.09
CA LEU A 153 -58.58 -55.93 45.76
C LEU A 153 -58.62 -56.86 46.98
N LEU A 154 -57.84 -56.60 48.03
CA LEU A 154 -57.84 -57.36 49.28
C LEU A 154 -58.94 -56.92 50.26
N THR A 155 -59.22 -55.61 50.31
CA THR A 155 -60.14 -55.02 51.30
C THR A 155 -61.61 -55.10 50.89
N ILE A 156 -61.92 -55.01 49.59
CA ILE A 156 -63.32 -55.09 49.13
C ILE A 156 -63.93 -56.48 49.37
N PRO A 157 -63.27 -57.61 49.05
CA PRO A 157 -63.83 -58.94 49.31
C PRO A 157 -63.93 -59.27 50.80
N THR A 158 -62.97 -58.79 51.61
CA THR A 158 -63.00 -58.99 53.07
C THR A 158 -64.12 -58.19 53.72
N ALA A 159 -64.32 -56.93 53.32
CA ALA A 159 -65.46 -56.13 53.78
C ALA A 159 -66.80 -56.75 53.36
N LEU A 160 -66.93 -57.18 52.10
CA LEU A 160 -68.13 -57.88 51.62
C LEU A 160 -68.36 -59.21 52.36
N GLY A 161 -67.31 -59.96 52.65
CA GLY A 161 -67.37 -61.19 53.43
C GLY A 161 -67.82 -60.96 54.88
N VAL A 162 -67.33 -59.91 55.52
CA VAL A 162 -67.76 -59.51 56.87
C VAL A 162 -69.22 -59.06 56.88
N CYS A 163 -69.64 -58.25 55.91
CA CYS A 163 -71.04 -57.82 55.77
C CYS A 163 -71.97 -59.00 55.49
N ALA A 164 -71.59 -59.94 54.63
CA ALA A 164 -72.36 -61.16 54.37
C ALA A 164 -72.45 -62.04 55.63
N GLY A 165 -71.35 -62.20 56.37
CA GLY A 165 -71.32 -62.91 57.65
C GLY A 165 -72.23 -62.26 58.70
N PHE A 166 -72.21 -60.93 58.81
CA PHE A 166 -73.11 -60.19 59.69
C PHE A 166 -74.59 -60.36 59.30
N MET A 167 -74.92 -60.27 58.01
CA MET A 167 -76.30 -60.46 57.52
C MET A 167 -76.81 -61.88 57.81
N VAL A 168 -75.98 -62.91 57.61
CA VAL A 168 -76.33 -64.30 57.96
C VAL A 168 -76.53 -64.47 59.46
N THR A 169 -75.75 -63.77 60.28
CA THR A 169 -75.87 -63.83 61.75
C THR A 169 -77.13 -63.12 62.25
N ILE A 170 -77.47 -61.96 61.68
CA ILE A 170 -78.71 -61.24 61.98
C ILE A 170 -79.93 -62.06 61.54
N LEU A 171 -79.91 -62.66 60.35
CA LEU A 171 -80.97 -63.55 59.88
C LEU A 171 -81.16 -64.76 60.83
N ARG A 172 -80.08 -65.36 61.32
CA ARG A 172 -80.15 -66.47 62.29
C ARG A 172 -80.71 -66.07 63.66
N ILE A 173 -80.53 -64.82 64.08
CA ILE A 173 -81.05 -64.31 65.35
C ILE A 173 -82.53 -63.89 65.20
N ALA A 174 -82.96 -63.48 64.00
CA ALA A 174 -84.35 -63.11 63.74
C ALA A 174 -85.31 -64.31 63.58
N ASP A 175 -84.78 -65.52 63.33
CA ASP A 175 -85.52 -66.79 63.26
C ASP A 175 -85.61 -67.53 64.62
N LEU A 176 -85.25 -66.88 65.73
CA LEU A 176 -85.27 -67.38 67.11
C LEU A 176 -86.24 -66.55 67.98
#